data_AF-A0A973MHT7-F1
#
_entry.id   AF-A0A973MHT7-F1
#
_cell.length_a   1.000
_cell.length_b   1.000
_cell.length_c   1.000
_cell.angle_alpha   90.00
_cell.angle_beta   90.00
_cell.angle_gamma   90.00
#
_symmetry.space_group_name_H-M   'P 1'
#
loop_
_entity.id
_entity.type
_entity.pdbx_description
1 polymer ?
#
loop_
_entity_poly.entity_id
_entity_poly.type
_entity_poly.pdbx_seq_one_letter_code
_entity_poly.pdbx_strand_id
1 'polypeptide(L)'
;ASLGAGPGAAVEADTLPQTANRSLETLSYREAGVIGLFQTLALFAGISRSGITMVGGLLRGLDHEDAAKFSFLLATPVILAAGVLKLPSLAGPAGEHIHGQVIAGFFTAGICAYAAVRFLSRYFTTRTLTPFAVYCLLAGAASIIQFA
;
A
#
# COMPACT_ATOMS: atom_id res chain seq x y z
N ALA A 1 -51.30 22.29 1.41
CA ALA A 1 -50.24 22.65 0.44
C ALA A 1 -48.92 22.17 1.03
N SER A 2 -48.47 20.94 0.72
CA SER A 2 -47.47 20.65 -0.34
C SER A 2 -46.22 21.52 -0.16
N LEU A 3 -45.05 21.00 0.20
CA LEU A 3 -44.16 20.08 -0.54
C LEU A 3 -43.23 19.40 0.50
N GLY A 4 -42.79 18.14 0.43
CA GLY A 4 -42.39 17.36 -0.73
C GLY A 4 -40.85 17.30 -0.84
N ALA A 5 -40.17 16.59 0.06
CA ALA A 5 -38.77 16.13 -0.12
C ALA A 5 -38.56 14.85 0.71
N GLY A 6 -38.35 13.72 0.03
CA GLY A 6 -38.36 12.38 0.63
C GLY A 6 -37.16 12.05 1.52
N PRO A 7 -37.25 11.00 2.36
CA PRO A 7 -36.19 10.60 3.30
C PRO A 7 -35.00 9.86 2.65
N GLY A 8 -34.68 10.13 1.38
CA GLY A 8 -33.89 9.22 0.53
C GLY A 8 -32.52 9.70 0.04
N ALA A 9 -31.94 10.78 0.57
CA ALA A 9 -30.68 11.33 0.02
C ALA A 9 -29.61 11.72 1.07
N ALA A 10 -29.77 11.26 2.32
CA ALA A 10 -28.73 11.31 3.34
C ALA A 10 -28.18 9.91 3.69
N VAL A 11 -28.47 8.94 2.82
CA VAL A 11 -28.01 7.55 2.93
C VAL A 11 -26.80 7.40 2.02
N GLU A 12 -25.76 6.73 2.51
CA GLU A 12 -24.57 6.26 1.78
C GLU A 12 -23.28 7.13 1.77
N ALA A 13 -22.93 7.76 2.90
CA ALA A 13 -21.53 8.18 3.11
C ALA A 13 -20.98 8.01 4.54
N ASP A 14 -21.70 7.30 5.43
CA ASP A 14 -21.31 7.15 6.85
C ASP A 14 -21.40 5.71 7.38
N THR A 15 -21.00 4.73 6.57
CA THR A 15 -20.84 3.34 7.02
C THR A 15 -19.46 2.80 6.66
N LEU A 16 -18.41 3.47 7.15
CA LEU A 16 -17.14 2.81 7.36
C LEU A 16 -17.14 2.37 8.83
N PRO A 17 -17.15 1.05 9.14
CA PRO A 17 -17.30 0.59 10.50
C PRO A 17 -16.16 1.12 11.37
N GLN A 18 -16.49 1.99 12.33
CA GLN A 18 -15.59 2.62 13.29
C GLN A 18 -15.05 1.66 14.38
N THR A 19 -14.96 0.35 14.15
CA THR A 19 -14.45 -0.60 15.16
C THR A 19 -13.60 -1.71 14.53
N ALA A 20 -12.58 -1.31 13.77
CA ALA A 20 -11.46 -2.21 13.50
C ALA A 20 -10.68 -2.44 14.81
N ASN A 21 -10.93 -3.58 15.46
CA ASN A 21 -10.43 -3.91 16.81
C ASN A 21 -9.87 -5.34 16.87
N ARG A 22 -9.62 -5.96 15.71
CA ARG A 22 -9.04 -7.30 15.62
C ARG A 22 -7.54 -7.21 15.40
N SER A 23 -6.81 -7.98 16.19
CA SER A 23 -5.38 -8.11 16.03
C SER A 23 -5.00 -9.05 14.89
N LEU A 24 -3.80 -8.85 14.35
CA LEU A 24 -3.19 -9.65 13.29
C LEU A 24 -3.17 -11.14 13.62
N GLU A 25 -2.99 -11.50 14.89
CA GLU A 25 -2.95 -12.89 15.37
C GLU A 25 -4.28 -13.62 15.17
N THR A 26 -5.40 -12.89 15.08
CA THR A 26 -6.74 -13.46 14.86
C THR A 26 -7.07 -13.66 13.38
N LEU A 27 -6.17 -13.29 12.46
CA LEU A 27 -6.40 -13.36 11.04
C LEU A 27 -6.36 -14.82 10.54
N SER A 28 -7.45 -15.30 9.96
CA SER A 28 -7.47 -16.65 9.38
C SER A 28 -6.75 -16.70 8.01
N TYR A 29 -6.25 -17.88 7.62
CA TYR A 29 -5.58 -18.07 6.32
C TYR A 29 -6.44 -17.69 5.12
N ARG A 30 -7.76 -17.90 5.20
CA ARG A 30 -8.70 -17.50 4.14
C ARG A 30 -8.75 -15.98 4.00
N GLU A 31 -8.75 -15.25 5.11
CA GLU A 31 -8.72 -13.79 5.13
C GLU A 31 -7.38 -13.26 4.60
N ALA A 32 -6.26 -13.88 5.00
CA ALA A 32 -4.94 -13.59 4.45
C ALA A 32 -4.90 -13.76 2.93
N GLY A 33 -5.50 -14.84 2.41
CA GLY A 33 -5.63 -15.08 0.97
C GLY A 33 -6.44 -14.00 0.24
N VAL A 34 -7.52 -13.50 0.85
CA VAL A 34 -8.29 -12.37 0.31
C VAL A 34 -7.43 -11.10 0.25
N ILE A 35 -6.69 -10.78 1.32
CA ILE A 35 -5.79 -9.61 1.31
C ILE A 35 -4.69 -9.78 0.23
N GLY A 36 -4.18 -10.99 0.04
CA GLY A 36 -3.27 -11.32 -1.06
C GLY A 36 -3.87 -11.09 -2.45
N LEU A 37 -5.16 -11.38 -2.64
CA LEU A 37 -5.88 -11.06 -3.87
C LEU A 37 -6.00 -9.54 -4.08
N PHE A 38 -6.26 -8.77 -3.03
CA PHE A 38 -6.21 -7.30 -3.13
C PHE A 38 -4.84 -6.80 -3.60
N GLN A 39 -3.75 -7.48 -3.19
CA GLN A 39 -2.40 -7.11 -3.63
C GLN A 39 -2.19 -7.24 -5.14
N THR A 40 -2.96 -8.08 -5.85
CA THR A 40 -2.80 -8.19 -7.31
C THR A 40 -3.19 -6.90 -8.03
N LEU A 41 -4.06 -6.08 -7.43
CA LEU A 41 -4.40 -4.75 -7.95
C LEU A 41 -3.21 -3.79 -7.90
N ALA A 42 -2.18 -4.08 -7.10
CA ALA A 42 -0.94 -3.30 -7.09
C ALA A 42 -0.10 -3.47 -8.36
N LEU A 43 -0.46 -4.41 -9.26
CA LEU A 43 0.18 -4.56 -10.56
C LEU A 43 -0.21 -3.43 -11.52
N PHE A 44 -1.33 -2.75 -11.30
CA PHE A 44 -1.67 -1.55 -12.05
C PHE A 44 -0.68 -0.44 -11.68
N ALA A 45 -0.01 0.11 -12.69
CA ALA A 45 0.96 1.18 -12.50
C ALA A 45 0.33 2.37 -11.75
N GLY A 46 1.01 2.83 -10.70
CA GLY A 46 0.53 3.92 -9.85
C GLY A 46 -0.33 3.48 -8.66
N ILE A 47 -0.80 2.23 -8.59
CA ILE A 47 -1.48 1.73 -7.39
C ILE A 47 -0.44 1.39 -6.32
N SER A 48 -0.61 1.98 -5.14
CA SER A 48 0.24 1.70 -3.98
C SER A 48 -0.04 0.31 -3.43
N ARG A 49 0.97 -0.57 -3.51
CA ARG A 49 0.89 -1.93 -2.94
C ARG A 49 0.50 -1.92 -1.48
N SER A 50 1.22 -1.15 -0.66
CA SER A 50 0.95 -1.08 0.78
C SER A 50 -0.42 -0.48 1.08
N GLY A 51 -0.88 0.46 0.25
CA GLY A 51 -2.22 1.05 0.37
C GLY A 51 -3.32 0.03 0.12
N ILE A 52 -3.26 -0.70 -1.00
CA ILE A 52 -4.33 -1.64 -1.36
C ILE A 52 -4.39 -2.86 -0.44
N THR A 53 -3.25 -3.32 0.08
CA THR A 53 -3.19 -4.39 1.09
C THR A 53 -3.68 -3.93 2.45
N MET A 54 -3.38 -2.69 2.88
CA MET A 54 -3.96 -2.10 4.09
C MET A 54 -5.47 -1.96 3.97
N VAL A 55 -5.98 -1.46 2.85
CA VAL A 55 -7.43 -1.39 2.59
C VAL A 55 -8.05 -2.79 2.66
N GLY A 56 -7.42 -3.79 2.05
CA GLY A 56 -7.85 -5.18 2.18
C GLY A 56 -7.89 -5.66 3.64
N GLY A 57 -6.88 -5.34 4.45
CA GLY A 57 -6.82 -5.66 5.88
C GLY A 57 -7.91 -4.98 6.70
N LEU A 58 -8.14 -3.68 6.47
CA LEU A 58 -9.21 -2.91 7.11
C LEU A 58 -10.60 -3.46 6.75
N LEU A 59 -10.81 -3.85 5.49
CA LEU A 59 -12.05 -4.52 5.04
C LEU A 59 -12.24 -5.91 5.66
N ARG A 60 -11.15 -6.55 6.12
CA ARG A 60 -11.21 -7.79 6.92
C ARG A 60 -11.33 -7.53 8.43
N GLY A 61 -11.39 -6.27 8.85
CA GLY A 61 -11.62 -5.84 10.23
C GLY A 61 -10.35 -5.73 11.09
N LEU A 62 -9.15 -5.81 10.48
CA LEU A 62 -7.90 -5.48 11.18
C LEU A 62 -7.87 -3.99 11.51
N ASP A 63 -7.29 -3.64 12.66
CA ASP A 63 -6.97 -2.24 12.95
C ASP A 63 -5.89 -1.68 11.99
N HIS A 64 -5.70 -0.36 12.02
CA HIS A 64 -4.77 0.32 11.10
C HIS A 64 -3.32 -0.12 11.30
N GLU A 65 -2.91 -0.39 12.54
CA GLU A 65 -1.55 -0.75 12.87
C GLU A 65 -1.25 -2.18 12.39
N ASP A 66 -2.17 -3.10 12.65
CA ASP A 66 -2.04 -4.50 12.28
C ASP A 66 -2.27 -4.73 10.78
N ALA A 67 -3.15 -3.96 10.14
CA ALA A 67 -3.24 -3.94 8.68
C ALA A 67 -1.93 -3.47 8.03
N ALA A 68 -1.27 -2.45 8.60
CA ALA A 68 0.02 -1.97 8.12
C ALA A 68 1.13 -3.02 8.34
N LYS A 69 1.21 -3.63 9.54
CA LYS A 69 2.16 -4.72 9.83
C LYS A 69 1.98 -5.89 8.87
N PHE A 70 0.74 -6.33 8.66
CA PHE A 70 0.44 -7.41 7.71
C PHE A 70 0.88 -7.06 6.29
N SER A 71 0.61 -5.83 5.85
CA SER A 71 1.04 -5.33 4.54
C SER A 71 2.57 -5.40 4.37
N PHE A 72 3.36 -5.01 5.38
CA PHE A 72 4.82 -5.12 5.31
C PHE A 72 5.32 -6.57 5.28
N LEU A 73 4.71 -7.44 6.08
CA LEU A 73 5.02 -8.87 6.08
C LEU A 73 4.72 -9.49 4.71
N LEU A 74 3.56 -9.19 4.13
CA LEU A 74 3.15 -9.68 2.82
C LEU A 74 4.05 -9.14 1.69
N ALA A 75 4.51 -7.90 1.79
CA ALA A 75 5.39 -7.29 0.80
C ALA A 75 6.78 -7.95 0.75
N THR A 76 7.30 -8.41 1.89
CA THR A 76 8.67 -8.95 2.03
C THR A 76 8.99 -10.09 1.06
N PRO A 77 8.24 -11.21 1.01
CA PRO A 77 8.53 -12.29 0.07
C PRO A 77 8.36 -11.86 -1.39
N VAL A 78 7.43 -10.94 -1.67
CA VAL A 78 7.17 -10.45 -3.03
C VAL A 78 8.29 -9.54 -3.54
N ILE A 79 8.79 -8.60 -2.72
CA ILE A 79 9.93 -7.75 -3.08
C ILE A 79 11.18 -8.60 -3.26
N LEU A 80 11.43 -9.55 -2.35
CA LEU A 80 12.58 -10.44 -2.42
C LEU A 80 12.55 -11.28 -3.71
N ALA A 81 11.42 -11.92 -4.01
CA ALA A 81 11.24 -12.70 -5.23
C ALA A 81 11.46 -11.84 -6.49
N ALA A 82 10.87 -10.64 -6.55
CA ALA A 82 11.07 -9.71 -7.66
C ALA A 82 12.55 -9.27 -7.81
N GLY A 83 13.24 -9.05 -6.70
CA GLY A 83 14.67 -8.73 -6.68
C GLY A 83 15.52 -9.88 -7.21
N VAL A 84 15.29 -11.10 -6.72
CA VAL A 84 16.00 -12.31 -7.18
C VAL A 84 15.79 -12.55 -8.68
N LEU A 85 14.56 -12.39 -9.17
CA LEU A 85 14.25 -12.52 -10.59
C LEU A 85 14.98 -11.49 -11.47
N LYS A 86 15.38 -10.34 -10.92
CA LYS A 86 16.11 -9.28 -11.65
C LYS A 86 17.63 -9.44 -11.62
N LEU A 87 18.19 -10.26 -10.72
CA LEU A 87 19.64 -10.47 -10.62
C LEU A 87 20.30 -10.97 -11.92
N PRO A 88 19.74 -11.94 -12.66
CA PRO A 88 20.35 -12.40 -13.91
C PRO A 88 20.44 -11.29 -14.96
N SER A 89 19.46 -10.39 -15.02
CA SER A 89 19.49 -9.26 -15.95
C SER A 89 20.58 -8.25 -15.60
N LEU A 90 20.88 -8.08 -14.31
CA LEU A 90 21.97 -7.22 -13.82
C LEU A 90 23.35 -7.84 -14.03
N ALA A 91 23.45 -9.17 -14.12
CA ALA A 91 24.69 -9.89 -14.42
C ALA A 91 24.95 -10.06 -15.93
N GLY A 92 23.93 -9.80 -16.76
CA GLY A 92 24.04 -9.86 -18.21
C GLY A 92 24.59 -8.57 -18.85
N PRO A 93 24.61 -8.50 -20.19
CA PRO A 93 25.14 -7.35 -20.94
C PRO A 93 24.46 -6.01 -20.59
N ALA A 94 23.19 -6.06 -20.15
CA ALA A 94 22.45 -4.87 -19.72
C ALA A 94 23.01 -4.23 -18.43
N GLY A 95 23.82 -4.96 -17.67
CA GLY A 95 24.38 -4.52 -16.39
C GLY A 95 25.85 -4.11 -16.40
N GLU A 96 26.61 -4.42 -17.46
CA GLU A 96 28.09 -4.37 -17.48
C GLU A 96 28.70 -3.02 -17.06
N HIS A 97 28.01 -1.91 -17.31
CA HIS A 97 28.53 -0.57 -17.04
C HIS A 97 27.83 0.14 -15.88
N ILE A 98 26.94 -0.55 -15.16
CA ILE A 98 26.13 0.07 -14.10
C ILE A 98 26.29 -0.58 -12.72
N HIS A 99 27.19 -1.55 -12.57
CA HIS A 99 27.36 -2.30 -11.31
C HIS A 99 27.62 -1.37 -10.11
N GLY A 100 28.44 -0.33 -10.27
CA GLY A 100 28.70 0.66 -9.21
C GLY A 100 27.43 1.43 -8.79
N GLN A 101 26.66 1.91 -9.77
CA GLN A 101 25.38 2.60 -9.53
C GLN A 101 24.34 1.67 -8.89
N VAL A 102 24.32 0.39 -9.29
CA VAL A 102 23.41 -0.62 -8.73
C VAL A 102 23.74 -0.87 -7.25
N ILE A 103 25.01 -1.02 -6.90
CA ILE A 103 25.44 -1.22 -5.51
C ILE A 103 25.12 0.02 -4.67
N ALA A 104 25.45 1.22 -5.16
CA ALA A 104 25.11 2.46 -4.48
C ALA A 104 23.59 2.60 -4.28
N GLY A 105 22.81 2.34 -5.34
CA GLY A 105 21.35 2.34 -5.31
C GLY A 105 20.77 1.33 -4.32
N PHE A 106 21.35 0.13 -4.21
CA PHE A 106 20.94 -0.88 -3.24
C PHE A 106 21.08 -0.37 -1.80
N PHE A 107 22.24 0.20 -1.44
CA PHE A 107 22.46 0.72 -0.08
C PHE A 107 21.60 1.95 0.20
N THR A 108 21.53 2.90 -0.74
CA THR A 108 20.68 4.08 -0.60
C THR A 108 19.20 3.69 -0.45
N ALA A 109 18.69 2.81 -1.31
CA ALA A 109 17.32 2.32 -1.20
C ALA A 109 17.08 1.57 0.12
N GLY A 110 18.02 0.77 0.60
CA GLY A 110 17.92 0.08 1.89
C GLY A 110 17.81 1.05 3.07
N ILE A 111 18.67 2.09 3.11
CA ILE A 111 18.64 3.11 4.16
C ILE A 111 17.33 3.92 4.09
N CYS A 112 16.95 4.37 2.90
CA CYS A 112 15.71 5.11 2.68
C CYS A 112 14.47 4.27 3.04
N ALA A 113 14.44 2.99 2.67
CA ALA A 113 13.35 2.08 3.01
C ALA A 113 13.24 1.88 4.53
N TYR A 114 14.37 1.67 5.23
CA TYR A 114 14.38 1.56 6.69
C TYR A 114 13.82 2.83 7.36
N ALA A 115 14.32 4.00 6.94
CA ALA A 115 13.85 5.28 7.46
C ALA A 115 12.35 5.51 7.19
N ALA A 116 11.89 5.19 5.96
CA ALA A 116 10.50 5.32 5.57
C ALA A 116 9.59 4.39 6.36
N VAL A 117 9.92 3.10 6.52
CA VAL A 117 9.13 2.17 7.33
C VAL A 117 9.09 2.62 8.79
N ARG A 118 10.22 3.02 9.37
CA ARG A 118 10.28 3.51 10.75
C ARG A 118 9.39 4.74 10.96
N PHE A 119 9.38 5.67 10.01
CA PHE A 119 8.51 6.84 10.04
C PHE A 119 7.04 6.44 9.87
N LEU A 120 6.73 5.63 8.86
CA LEU A 120 5.38 5.27 8.47
C LEU A 120 4.68 4.42 9.54
N SER A 121 5.39 3.48 10.16
CA SER A 121 4.85 2.71 11.29
C SER A 121 4.46 3.61 12.47
N ARG A 122 5.24 4.67 12.75
CA ARG A 122 4.88 5.66 13.78
C ARG A 122 3.70 6.54 13.36
N TYR A 123 3.62 6.87 12.08
CA TYR A 123 2.58 7.72 11.52
C TYR A 123 1.21 7.03 11.60
N PHE A 124 1.12 5.76 11.21
CA PHE A 124 -0.15 5.03 11.18
C PHE A 124 -0.75 4.78 12.57
N THR A 125 0.06 4.66 13.62
CA THR A 125 -0.44 4.55 15.00
C THR A 125 -1.11 5.85 15.49
N THR A 126 -0.89 7.01 14.84
CA THR A 126 -1.31 8.32 15.37
C THR A 126 -2.15 9.17 14.42
N ARG A 127 -2.27 8.81 13.13
CA ARG A 127 -2.86 9.65 12.09
C ARG A 127 -3.72 8.83 11.12
N THR A 128 -4.68 9.49 10.49
CA THR A 128 -5.52 8.91 9.43
C THR A 128 -4.74 8.74 8.12
N LEU A 129 -5.23 7.89 7.22
CA LEU A 129 -4.64 7.64 5.89
C LEU A 129 -4.93 8.77 4.87
N THR A 130 -5.85 9.68 5.18
CA THR A 130 -6.29 10.77 4.30
C THR A 130 -5.16 11.62 3.68
N PRO A 131 -4.17 12.13 4.44
CA PRO A 131 -3.08 12.93 3.86
C PRO A 131 -2.23 12.16 2.85
N PHE A 132 -2.04 10.85 3.06
CA PHE A 132 -1.35 10.00 2.09
C PHE A 132 -2.16 9.85 0.80
N ALA A 133 -3.48 9.67 0.91
CA ALA A 133 -4.37 9.61 -0.25
C ALA A 133 -4.34 10.91 -1.07
N VAL A 134 -4.36 12.07 -0.42
CA VAL A 134 -4.23 13.39 -1.07
C VAL A 134 -2.88 13.50 -1.80
N TYR A 135 -1.78 13.10 -1.15
CA TYR A 135 -0.47 13.06 -1.78
C TYR A 135 -0.46 12.19 -3.05
N CYS A 136 -1.04 10.99 -3.01
CA CYS A 136 -1.13 10.10 -4.17
C CYS A 136 -1.94 10.71 -5.33
N LEU A 137 -3.06 11.38 -5.04
CA LEU A 137 -3.86 12.06 -6.06
C LEU A 137 -3.07 13.19 -6.74
N LEU A 138 -2.36 14.00 -5.96
CA LEU A 138 -1.54 15.08 -6.49
C LEU A 138 -0.37 14.54 -7.32
N ALA A 139 0.34 13.52 -6.83
CA ALA A 139 1.44 12.90 -7.55
C ALA A 139 0.97 12.23 -8.86
N GLY A 140 -0.18 11.55 -8.82
CA GLY A 140 -0.80 10.96 -10.00
C GLY A 140 -1.22 12.02 -11.03
N ALA A 141 -1.86 13.10 -10.59
CA ALA A 141 -2.21 14.22 -11.46
C ALA A 141 -0.98 14.87 -12.10
N ALA A 142 0.09 15.10 -11.31
CA ALA A 142 1.35 15.62 -11.81
C ALA A 142 1.99 14.69 -12.85
N SER A 143 1.94 13.37 -12.63
CA SER A 143 2.41 12.38 -13.61
C SER A 143 1.61 12.43 -14.90
N ILE A 144 0.28 12.59 -14.84
CA ILE A 144 -0.55 12.74 -16.05
C ILE A 144 -0.12 14.00 -16.81
N ILE A 145 0.03 15.14 -16.13
CA ILE A 145 0.43 16.40 -16.77
C ILE A 145 1.81 16.30 -17.43
N GLN A 146 2.76 15.61 -16.80
CA GLN A 146 4.13 15.49 -17.31
C GLN A 146 4.25 14.56 -18.53
N PHE A 147 3.39 13.56 -18.64
CA PHE A 147 3.44 12.52 -19.67
C PHE A 147 2.28 12.55 -20.68
N ALA A 148 1.32 13.48 -20.52
CA ALA A 148 0.28 13.79 -21.50
C ALA A 148 0.81 14.72 -22.59
#